data_AF-A0A2K4XDS3-F1
#
_entry.id   AF-A0A2K4XDS3-F1
#
_cell.length_a   1.000
_cell.length_b   1.000
_cell.length_c   1.000
_cell.angle_alpha   90.00
_cell.angle_beta   90.00
_cell.angle_gamma   90.00
#
_symmetry.space_group_name_H-M   'P 1'
#
loop_
_entity.id
_entity.type
_entity.pdbx_description
1 polymer ?
#
loop_
_entity_poly.entity_id
_entity_poly.type
_entity_poly.pdbx_seq_one_letter_code
_entity_poly.pdbx_strand_id
1 'polypeptide(L)'
;MLADPHTIWPEFMAKLPQGMGVTVIRNKADLSGDVVGMEQEQQYPVISLSAKNADGIELVREHLKACIGFQGATEGGFMARRRHLDALEHAAYQLEMHVAGEILAEELRLTQQYLNEITGEFTSDDLLGKIFSSFCIGK
;
A
#
# COMPACT_ATOMS: atom_id res chain seq x y z
N MET A 1 -1.22 -30.13 -18.21
CA MET A 1 0.17 -30.29 -17.71
C MET A 1 1.02 -29.00 -17.86
N LEU A 2 0.39 -27.83 -18.06
CA LEU A 2 1.05 -26.52 -18.24
C LEU A 2 0.62 -25.51 -17.14
N ALA A 3 0.20 -26.00 -15.96
CA ALA A 3 -0.25 -25.14 -14.86
C ALA A 3 0.80 -24.92 -13.78
N ASP A 4 1.72 -25.85 -13.56
CA ASP A 4 2.60 -25.79 -12.39
C ASP A 4 3.77 -24.81 -12.62
N PRO A 5 3.80 -23.65 -11.94
CA PRO A 5 4.86 -22.66 -12.09
C PRO A 5 6.24 -23.20 -11.69
N HIS A 6 6.31 -24.20 -10.81
CA HIS A 6 7.58 -24.82 -10.41
C HIS A 6 8.19 -25.65 -11.54
N THR A 7 7.37 -26.19 -12.44
CA THR A 7 7.84 -26.93 -13.62
C THR A 7 8.18 -26.01 -14.78
N ILE A 8 7.46 -24.89 -14.89
CA ILE A 8 7.60 -23.94 -16.02
C ILE A 8 8.72 -22.94 -15.76
N TRP A 9 8.85 -22.44 -14.51
CA TRP A 9 9.84 -21.42 -14.15
C TRP A 9 10.44 -21.64 -12.75
N PRO A 10 11.18 -22.74 -12.54
CA PRO A 10 11.70 -23.13 -11.23
C PRO A 10 12.59 -22.05 -10.60
N GLU A 11 13.46 -21.41 -11.38
CA GLU A 11 14.37 -20.36 -10.88
C GLU A 11 13.64 -19.11 -10.39
N PHE A 12 12.49 -18.79 -10.99
CA PHE A 12 11.69 -17.63 -10.59
C PHE A 12 10.90 -17.93 -9.32
N MET A 13 10.30 -19.13 -9.25
CA MET A 13 9.61 -19.60 -8.04
C MET A 13 10.55 -19.71 -6.83
N ALA A 14 11.81 -20.13 -7.04
CA ALA A 14 12.81 -20.20 -5.98
C ALA A 14 13.19 -18.84 -5.37
N LYS A 15 12.93 -17.73 -6.08
CA LYS A 15 13.20 -16.36 -5.61
C LYS A 15 12.03 -15.74 -4.85
N LEU A 16 10.85 -16.36 -4.86
CA LEU A 16 9.69 -15.81 -4.19
C LEU A 16 9.72 -16.10 -2.68
N PRO A 17 9.29 -15.15 -1.83
CA PRO A 17 9.13 -15.38 -0.40
C PRO A 17 8.20 -16.56 -0.10
N GLN A 18 8.54 -17.35 0.92
CA GLN A 18 7.66 -18.42 1.41
C GLN A 18 6.34 -17.84 1.93
N GLY A 19 5.21 -18.40 1.49
CA GLY A 19 3.87 -17.96 1.87
C GLY A 19 3.22 -16.91 0.95
N MET A 20 3.89 -16.51 -0.13
CA MET A 20 3.27 -15.64 -1.14
C MET A 20 2.23 -16.40 -1.97
N GLY A 21 1.01 -15.86 -2.07
CA GLY A 21 -0.01 -16.40 -2.96
C GLY A 21 0.39 -16.22 -4.43
N VAL A 22 0.43 -17.32 -5.18
CA VAL A 22 0.78 -17.32 -6.61
C VAL A 22 -0.48 -17.61 -7.43
N THR A 23 -0.69 -16.83 -8.49
CA THR A 23 -1.76 -17.05 -9.49
C THR A 23 -1.12 -17.15 -10.87
N VAL A 24 -1.54 -18.12 -11.66
CA VAL A 24 -0.99 -18.38 -13.00
C VAL A 24 -1.89 -17.74 -14.04
N ILE A 25 -1.30 -16.97 -14.96
CA ILE A 25 -2.06 -16.36 -16.06
C ILE A 25 -1.64 -17.02 -17.38
N ARG A 26 -2.62 -17.64 -18.05
CA ARG A 26 -2.47 -18.18 -19.40
C ARG A 26 -3.06 -17.18 -20.39
N ASN A 27 -2.18 -16.53 -21.15
CA ASN A 27 -2.59 -15.59 -22.18
C ASN A 27 -2.73 -16.29 -23.54
N LYS A 28 -3.43 -15.64 -24.47
CA LYS A 28 -3.66 -16.07 -25.87
C LYS A 28 -4.69 -17.20 -26.03
N ALA A 29 -5.73 -17.18 -25.20
CA ALA A 29 -6.88 -18.09 -25.34
C ALA A 29 -7.51 -18.06 -26.75
N ASP A 30 -7.39 -16.94 -27.47
CA ASP A 30 -7.82 -16.80 -28.88
C ASP A 30 -7.06 -17.71 -29.87
N LEU A 31 -5.84 -18.11 -29.55
CA LEU A 31 -5.02 -18.98 -30.40
C LEU A 31 -5.05 -20.44 -29.96
N SER A 32 -5.18 -20.71 -28.66
CA SER A 32 -5.27 -22.07 -28.13
C SER A 32 -6.67 -22.66 -28.22
N GLY A 33 -7.71 -21.81 -28.34
CA GLY A 33 -9.11 -22.23 -28.25
C GLY A 33 -9.56 -22.54 -26.82
N ASP A 34 -8.75 -22.17 -25.82
CA ASP A 34 -9.11 -22.33 -24.41
C ASP A 34 -10.27 -21.40 -24.05
N VAL A 35 -11.10 -21.85 -23.11
CA VAL A 35 -12.19 -21.03 -22.58
C VAL A 35 -11.60 -19.97 -21.66
N VAL A 36 -11.97 -18.71 -21.89
CA VAL A 36 -11.62 -17.60 -20.99
C VAL A 36 -12.34 -17.81 -19.66
N GLY A 37 -11.60 -17.86 -18.57
CA GLY A 37 -12.14 -18.22 -17.27
C GLY A 37 -11.09 -18.43 -16.21
N MET A 38 -11.56 -18.69 -15.00
CA MET A 38 -10.73 -19.03 -13.85
C MET A 38 -10.97 -20.49 -13.48
N GLU A 39 -9.89 -21.25 -13.38
CA GLU A 39 -9.91 -22.65 -13.00
C GLU A 39 -8.91 -22.88 -11.87
N GLN A 40 -9.24 -23.80 -10.98
CA GLN A 40 -8.31 -24.25 -9.95
C GLN A 40 -7.59 -25.49 -10.48
N GLU A 41 -6.42 -25.31 -11.09
CA GLU A 41 -5.58 -26.45 -11.46
C GLU A 41 -4.55 -26.73 -10.35
N GLN A 42 -4.64 -27.93 -9.76
CA GLN A 42 -3.73 -28.39 -8.71
C GLN A 42 -3.75 -27.48 -7.47
N GLN A 43 -2.66 -26.74 -7.23
CA GLN A 43 -2.42 -25.93 -6.04
C GLN A 43 -2.51 -24.42 -6.32
N TYR A 44 -2.66 -24.01 -7.59
CA TYR A 44 -2.66 -22.60 -7.97
C TYR A 44 -3.94 -22.24 -8.74
N PRO A 45 -4.54 -21.07 -8.46
CA PRO A 45 -5.55 -20.52 -9.34
C PRO A 45 -4.92 -20.18 -10.69
N VAL A 46 -5.57 -20.62 -11.77
CA VAL A 46 -5.17 -20.38 -13.16
C VAL A 46 -6.24 -19.54 -13.84
N ILE A 47 -5.84 -18.43 -14.47
CA ILE A 47 -6.72 -17.57 -15.25
C ILE A 47 -6.31 -17.61 -16.71
N SER A 48 -7.21 -18.10 -17.56
CA SER A 48 -7.05 -18.10 -19.02
C SER A 48 -7.70 -16.85 -19.60
N LEU A 49 -6.96 -16.09 -20.40
CA LEU A 49 -7.41 -14.82 -20.99
C LEU A 49 -6.85 -14.59 -22.40
N SER A 50 -7.48 -13.68 -23.14
CA SER A 50 -6.92 -13.10 -24.37
C SER A 50 -6.66 -11.61 -24.17
N ALA A 51 -5.42 -11.25 -23.89
CA ALA A 51 -5.04 -9.85 -23.69
C ALA A 51 -5.24 -9.01 -24.97
N LYS A 52 -5.16 -9.65 -26.15
CA LYS A 52 -5.34 -9.00 -27.45
C LYS A 52 -6.79 -8.56 -27.66
N ASN A 53 -7.73 -9.41 -27.29
CA ASN A 53 -9.16 -9.14 -27.42
C ASN A 53 -9.75 -8.46 -26.17
N ALA A 54 -8.91 -8.24 -25.14
CA ALA A 54 -9.30 -7.79 -23.80
C ALA A 54 -10.26 -8.74 -23.06
N ASP A 55 -10.43 -9.97 -23.54
CA ASP A 55 -11.26 -11.00 -22.91
C ASP A 55 -10.56 -11.55 -21.66
N GLY A 56 -11.24 -11.53 -20.51
CA GLY A 56 -10.72 -12.05 -19.24
C GLY A 56 -9.84 -11.08 -18.45
N ILE A 57 -9.62 -9.86 -18.94
CA ILE A 57 -8.88 -8.81 -18.21
C ILE A 57 -9.63 -8.39 -16.94
N GLU A 58 -10.96 -8.31 -16.99
CA GLU A 58 -11.75 -7.93 -15.81
C GLU A 58 -11.72 -9.02 -14.74
N LEU A 59 -11.72 -10.31 -15.13
CA LEU A 59 -11.52 -11.44 -14.22
C LEU A 59 -10.20 -11.33 -13.44
N VAL A 60 -9.11 -10.97 -14.13
CA VAL A 60 -7.82 -10.74 -13.45
C VAL A 60 -7.90 -9.56 -12.49
N ARG A 61 -8.57 -8.47 -12.88
CA ARG A 61 -8.73 -7.28 -12.05
C ARG A 61 -9.50 -7.60 -10.75
N GLU A 62 -10.61 -8.32 -10.87
CA GLU A 62 -11.41 -8.76 -9.73
C GLU A 62 -10.64 -9.71 -8.82
N HIS A 63 -9.93 -10.68 -9.41
CA HIS A 63 -9.09 -11.61 -8.65
C HIS A 63 -7.97 -10.88 -7.87
N LEU A 64 -7.27 -9.94 -8.51
CA LEU A 64 -6.25 -9.15 -7.84
C LEU A 64 -6.83 -8.31 -6.70
N LYS A 65 -7.99 -7.69 -6.89
CA LYS A 65 -8.70 -6.96 -5.81
C LYS A 65 -9.00 -7.89 -4.64
N ALA A 66 -9.49 -9.11 -4.91
CA ALA A 66 -9.76 -10.09 -3.86
C ALA A 66 -8.48 -10.53 -3.14
N CYS A 67 -7.40 -10.82 -3.87
CA CYS A 67 -6.12 -11.26 -3.30
C CYS A 67 -5.47 -10.22 -2.39
N ILE A 68 -5.54 -8.93 -2.74
CA ILE A 68 -4.96 -7.86 -1.91
C ILE A 68 -5.91 -7.40 -0.79
N GLY A 69 -7.07 -8.05 -0.63
CA GLY A 69 -8.08 -7.66 0.36
C GLY A 69 -8.68 -6.29 0.09
N PHE A 70 -8.74 -5.86 -1.18
CA PHE A 70 -9.31 -4.59 -1.58
C PHE A 70 -10.83 -4.61 -1.40
N GLN A 71 -11.28 -4.32 -0.18
CA GLN A 71 -12.65 -3.96 0.12
C GLN A 71 -12.79 -2.49 -0.28
N GLY A 72 -13.52 -2.24 -1.37
CA GLY A 72 -13.67 -0.92 -1.96
C GLY A 72 -13.93 0.16 -0.90
N ALA A 73 -13.00 1.12 -0.83
CA ALA A 73 -13.13 2.39 -0.14
C ALA A 73 -13.91 2.35 1.18
N THR A 74 -13.26 1.93 2.27
CA THR A 74 -13.56 2.57 3.56
C THR A 74 -13.11 4.02 3.44
N GLU A 75 -14.08 4.92 3.44
CA GLU A 75 -13.92 6.36 3.58
C GLU A 75 -12.78 6.67 4.57
N GLY A 76 -11.75 7.40 4.10
CA GLY A 76 -10.60 7.76 4.94
C GLY A 76 -9.29 7.04 4.66
N GLY A 77 -9.10 6.46 3.47
CA GLY A 77 -7.80 5.99 3.01
C GLY A 77 -6.81 7.15 2.87
N PHE A 78 -6.15 7.54 3.97
CA PHE A 78 -5.00 8.44 3.91
C PHE A 78 -3.94 7.77 3.04
N MET A 79 -3.68 8.36 1.87
CA MET A 79 -2.61 7.94 0.98
C MET A 79 -1.26 8.37 1.58
N ALA A 80 -0.88 7.74 2.69
CA ALA A 80 0.42 7.95 3.30
C ALA A 80 1.48 7.32 2.39
N ARG A 81 2.26 8.16 1.71
CA ARG A 81 3.45 7.72 0.99
C ARG A 81 4.45 7.14 2.00
N ARG A 82 5.35 6.26 1.55
CA ARG A 82 6.37 5.62 2.41
C ARG A 82 7.06 6.60 3.37
N ARG A 83 7.45 7.78 2.85
CA ARG A 83 8.04 8.87 3.65
C ARG A 83 7.19 9.37 4.84
N HIS A 84 5.85 9.37 4.73
CA HIS A 84 4.97 9.78 5.82
C HIS A 84 4.91 8.70 6.91
N LEU A 85 4.99 7.43 6.51
CA LEU A 85 5.07 6.31 7.46
C LEU A 85 6.41 6.34 8.19
N ASP A 86 7.51 6.57 7.46
CA ASP A 86 8.84 6.66 8.05
C ASP A 86 8.93 7.83 9.05
N ALA A 87 8.36 9.01 8.73
CA ALA A 87 8.30 10.15 9.64
C ALA A 87 7.44 9.88 10.90
N LEU A 88 6.32 9.16 10.76
CA LEU A 88 5.49 8.74 11.91
C LEU A 88 6.20 7.72 12.80
N GLU A 89 6.93 6.76 12.21
CA GLU A 89 7.71 5.76 12.93
C GLU A 89 8.84 6.43 13.74
N HIS A 90 9.54 7.39 13.14
CA HIS A 90 10.55 8.19 13.83
C HIS A 90 9.95 9.04 14.95
N ALA A 91 8.80 9.69 14.74
CA ALA A 91 8.10 10.45 15.76
C ALA A 91 7.67 9.58 16.96
N ALA A 92 7.13 8.39 16.70
CA ALA A 92 6.73 7.45 17.74
C ALA A 92 7.94 6.95 18.55
N TYR A 93 9.04 6.64 17.88
CA TYR A 93 10.27 6.17 18.52
C TYR A 93 10.85 7.20 19.51
N GLN A 94 10.85 8.49 19.16
CA GLN A 94 11.33 9.54 20.06
C GLN A 94 10.43 9.70 21.31
N LEU A 95 9.12 9.54 21.14
CA LEU A 95 8.17 9.58 22.27
C LEU A 95 8.29 8.35 23.19
N GLU A 96 8.54 7.16 22.64
CA GLU A 96 8.64 5.92 23.42
C GLU A 96 9.97 5.78 24.15
N MET A 97 11.07 6.26 23.59
CA MET A 97 12.37 6.06 24.21
C MET A 97 12.52 6.78 25.55
N HIS A 98 11.97 7.99 25.74
CA HIS A 98 12.29 8.82 26.93
C HIS A 98 11.08 9.49 27.61
N VAL A 99 10.26 8.68 28.28
CA VAL A 99 9.39 9.13 29.40
C VAL A 99 10.19 9.39 30.70
N ALA A 100 11.52 9.22 30.68
CA ALA A 100 12.39 9.36 31.84
C ALA A 100 13.37 10.55 31.72
N GLY A 101 13.01 11.70 32.29
CA GLY A 101 13.97 12.75 32.66
C GLY A 101 14.04 13.98 31.75
N GLU A 102 14.70 15.02 32.29
CA GLU A 102 14.77 16.46 31.97
C GLU A 102 14.85 16.93 30.49
N ILE A 103 14.83 16.05 29.49
CA ILE A 103 15.01 16.37 28.05
C ILE A 103 13.70 16.19 27.24
N LEU A 104 12.55 16.01 27.90
CA LEU A 104 11.24 15.87 27.23
C LEU A 104 10.93 17.00 26.23
N ALA A 105 11.37 18.23 26.49
CA ALA A 105 11.12 19.37 25.61
C ALA A 105 11.83 19.25 24.25
N GLU A 106 13.04 18.68 24.21
CA GLU A 106 13.79 18.50 22.96
C GLU A 106 13.21 17.35 22.13
N GLU A 107 12.73 16.29 22.77
CA GLU A 107 12.08 15.17 22.08
C GLU A 107 10.73 15.58 21.46
N LEU A 108 9.97 16.42 22.16
CA LEU A 108 8.75 17.02 21.60
C LEU A 108 9.07 17.93 20.41
N ARG A 109 10.20 18.67 20.45
CA ARG A 109 10.66 19.51 19.34
C ARG A 109 11.02 18.67 18.11
N LEU A 110 11.74 17.56 18.30
CA LEU A 110 12.11 16.63 17.23
C LEU A 110 10.87 15.92 16.64
N THR A 111 9.97 15.46 17.51
CA THR A 111 8.68 14.87 17.11
C THR A 111 7.87 15.84 16.26
N GLN A 112 7.76 17.10 16.70
CA GLN A 112 7.08 18.16 15.95
C GLN A 112 7.74 18.41 14.59
N GLN A 113 9.07 18.35 14.52
CA GLN A 113 9.79 18.51 13.26
C GLN A 113 9.47 17.38 12.26
N TYR A 114 9.43 16.12 12.69
CA TYR A 114 9.04 14.99 11.83
C TYR A 114 7.58 15.08 11.38
N LEU A 115 6.68 15.57 12.25
CA LEU A 115 5.29 15.81 11.86
C LEU A 115 5.17 16.94 10.82
N ASN A 116 5.98 17.99 10.93
CA ASN A 116 6.03 19.08 9.94
C ASN A 116 6.50 18.61 8.55
N GLU A 117 7.31 17.54 8.44
CA GLU A 117 7.65 16.94 7.14
C GLU A 117 6.44 16.35 6.41
N ILE A 118 5.38 16.00 7.16
CA ILE A 118 4.13 15.45 6.63
C ILE A 118 3.12 16.57 6.33
N THR A 119 3.00 17.55 7.22
CA THR A 119 1.96 18.59 7.14
C THR A 119 2.41 19.90 6.48
N GLY A 120 3.71 20.08 6.23
CA GLY A 120 4.33 21.37 5.94
C GLY A 120 4.81 22.07 7.23
N GLU A 121 5.74 23.03 7.11
CA GLU A 121 6.23 23.80 8.26
C GLU A 121 5.08 24.58 8.91
N PHE A 122 4.78 24.26 10.17
CA PHE A 122 3.92 25.08 11.01
C PHE A 122 4.79 26.09 11.75
N THR A 123 4.82 27.32 11.26
CA THR A 123 5.71 28.37 11.78
C THR A 123 5.13 29.03 13.02
N SER A 124 5.98 29.72 13.78
CA SER A 124 5.52 30.58 14.89
C SER A 124 4.50 31.64 14.42
N ASP A 125 4.61 32.11 13.17
CA ASP A 125 3.65 33.03 12.57
C ASP A 125 2.30 32.36 12.26
N ASP A 126 2.28 31.08 11.85
CA ASP A 126 1.03 30.32 11.66
C ASP A 126 0.30 30.08 12.99
N LEU A 127 1.08 29.83 14.06
CA LEU A 127 0.54 29.72 15.41
C LEU A 127 -0.03 31.06 15.90
N LEU A 128 0.71 32.17 15.72
CA LEU A 128 0.25 33.52 16.06
C LEU A 128 -0.98 33.88 15.24
N GLY A 129 -1.00 33.58 13.95
CA GLY A 129 -2.16 33.78 13.07
C GLY A 129 -3.39 33.01 13.54
N LYS A 130 -3.24 31.75 14.00
CA LYS A 130 -4.36 30.99 14.60
C LYS A 130 -4.84 31.57 15.93
N ILE A 131 -3.92 31.98 16.81
CA ILE A 131 -4.27 32.59 18.09
C ILE A 131 -5.02 33.91 17.85
N PHE A 132 -4.54 34.77 16.95
CA PHE A 132 -5.13 36.09 16.68
C PHE A 132 -6.31 36.08 15.70
N SER A 133 -6.47 35.06 14.85
CA SER A 133 -7.67 34.92 13.99
C SER A 133 -8.95 34.67 14.79
N SER A 134 -8.82 34.25 16.06
CA SER A 134 -9.94 34.11 16.99
C SER A 134 -10.24 35.38 17.81
N PHE A 135 -9.35 36.38 17.79
CA PHE A 135 -9.62 37.69 18.36
C PHE A 135 -10.25 38.56 17.27
N CYS A 136 -11.55 38.85 17.39
CA CYS A 136 -12.16 39.90 16.58
C CYS A 136 -11.42 41.21 16.85
N ILE A 137 -10.57 41.64 15.91
CA ILE A 137 -10.13 43.03 15.83
C ILE A 137 -11.37 43.81 15.40
N GLY A 138 -12.17 44.23 16.39
CA GLY A 138 -13.16 45.27 16.20
C GLY A 138 -12.46 46.52 15.67
N LYS A 139 -13.09 47.16 14.68
CA LYS A 139 -12.71 48.43 14.06
C LYS A 139 -11.88 49.38 14.92
#